data_AF-A0A4R0NGN6-F1
#
_entry.id   AF-A0A4R0NGN6-F1
#
_cell.length_a   1.000
_cell.length_b   1.000
_cell.length_c   1.000
_cell.angle_alpha   90.00
_cell.angle_beta   90.00
_cell.angle_gamma   90.00
#
_symmetry.space_group_name_H-M   'P 1'
#
loop_
_entity.id
_entity.type
_entity.pdbx_description
1 polymer ?
#
loop_
_entity_poly.entity_id
_entity_poly.type
_entity_poly.pdbx_seq_one_letter_code
_entity_poly.pdbx_strand_id
1 'polypeptide(L)'
;MQATGRLLNDPVKIADGKIKFGFILLSSGMFKETFDSLNTVDVKILPDSLKQEYYFLTARTYYDLADYDKDNYYAPIYNKRAGIYIDSAIALSSPQSYSYTYNLGLKYLKLGKRDQAAVLLKKLMKDYPLTDHELAVTASTLSDIYIQNGENDEAIKLLEMAAIADIKSSTKEAAAMLNLAQLLHKKGDIKNAYVYINEAMNDASYYGARQRKMQVSQILMVIAGKKINSVEEQRRILFIYASLLTLLAAIVILFAFIISRQLKKLRKADKIIVNTNISLQQTIDKLNEADKIKEEYIGYYFNLISEYITKLDRFKRSVNNKLVTKKFEDIQQLVNNINLKKEKEELFVNFDKAFLTLFPNFVEAFNSLFAAEHQVKLNAGQLLNTDLRIFALIRLGISDTEKIASILEYSMNTIYNYKARIKSKSLIPNDDFEDTILSINTI
;
A
#
# COMPACT_ATOMS: atom_id res chain seq x y z
N MET A 1 62.29 0.64 37.67
CA MET A 1 63.43 1.59 37.67
C MET A 1 63.97 1.85 39.07
N GLN A 2 63.17 2.35 40.02
CA GLN A 2 63.66 2.62 41.39
C GLN A 2 64.22 1.37 42.10
N ALA A 3 63.53 0.22 42.00
CA ALA A 3 64.01 -1.05 42.55
C ALA A 3 65.37 -1.45 41.96
N THR A 4 65.53 -1.29 40.64
CA THR A 4 66.80 -1.52 39.94
C THR A 4 67.89 -0.56 40.41
N GLY A 5 67.57 0.73 40.60
CA GLY A 5 68.52 1.71 41.13
C GLY A 5 69.00 1.36 42.54
N ARG A 6 68.10 0.88 43.41
CA ARG A 6 68.46 0.38 44.75
C ARG A 6 69.36 -0.85 44.68
N LEU A 7 69.07 -1.80 43.80
CA LEU A 7 69.92 -2.97 43.60
C LEU A 7 71.31 -2.61 43.07
N LEU A 8 71.42 -1.56 42.25
CA LEU A 8 72.67 -1.08 41.68
C LEU A 8 73.40 -0.03 42.54
N ASN A 9 72.83 0.36 43.69
CA ASN A 9 73.32 1.49 44.51
C ASN A 9 73.54 2.79 43.71
N ASP A 10 72.70 3.04 42.70
CA ASP A 10 72.79 4.20 41.83
C ASP A 10 71.75 5.26 42.25
N PRO A 11 72.18 6.32 42.97
CA PRO A 11 71.26 7.33 43.48
C PRO A 11 70.62 8.17 42.36
N VAL A 12 71.30 8.33 41.21
CA VAL A 12 70.77 9.05 40.05
C VAL A 12 69.63 8.26 39.42
N LYS A 13 69.78 6.93 39.27
CA LYS A 13 68.73 6.05 38.73
C LYS A 13 67.51 5.94 39.65
N ILE A 14 67.72 6.03 40.97
CA ILE A 14 66.62 6.13 41.93
C ILE A 14 65.87 7.45 41.73
N ALA A 15 66.60 8.57 41.64
CA ALA A 15 66.03 9.89 41.44
C ALA A 15 65.26 10.01 40.11
N ASP A 16 65.83 9.52 39.00
CA ASP A 16 65.14 9.43 37.70
C ASP A 16 63.85 8.60 37.81
N GLY A 17 63.94 7.43 38.45
CA GLY A 17 62.76 6.61 38.71
C GLY A 17 61.67 7.31 39.54
N LYS A 18 62.01 8.27 40.40
CA LYS A 18 61.03 9.10 41.14
C LYS A 18 60.44 10.21 40.27
N ILE A 19 61.22 10.82 39.38
CA ILE A 19 60.76 11.80 38.39
C ILE A 19 59.73 11.14 37.46
N LYS A 20 60.08 9.99 36.86
CA LYS A 20 59.15 9.22 36.00
C LYS A 20 57.90 8.76 36.75
N PHE A 21 58.03 8.38 38.02
CA PHE A 21 56.87 8.04 38.85
C PHE A 21 55.99 9.27 39.13
N GLY A 22 56.59 10.44 39.39
CA GLY A 22 55.89 11.71 39.54
C GLY A 22 55.10 12.09 38.29
N PHE A 23 55.64 11.83 37.10
CA PHE A 23 54.94 12.02 35.82
C PHE A 23 53.69 11.12 35.76
N ILE A 24 53.82 9.84 36.09
CA ILE A 24 52.67 8.91 36.09
C ILE A 24 51.59 9.38 37.07
N LEU A 25 51.97 9.76 38.28
CA LEU A 25 51.04 10.28 39.29
C LEU A 25 50.33 11.55 38.81
N LEU A 26 51.07 12.48 38.18
CA LEU A 26 50.52 13.72 37.64
C LEU A 26 49.50 13.41 36.54
N SER A 27 49.86 12.55 35.59
CA SER A 27 49.00 12.16 34.47
C SER A 27 47.74 11.39 34.93
N SER A 28 47.75 10.80 36.13
CA SER A 28 46.59 10.21 36.82
C SER A 28 45.76 11.21 37.65
N GLY A 29 46.22 12.46 37.81
CA GLY A 29 45.56 13.51 38.60
C GLY A 29 45.87 13.46 40.10
N MET A 30 46.97 12.83 40.51
CA MET A 30 47.38 12.68 41.92
C MET A 30 48.38 13.77 42.34
N PHE A 31 47.94 15.04 42.34
CA PHE A 31 48.82 16.20 42.51
C PHE A 31 49.64 16.19 43.81
N LYS A 32 49.02 15.82 44.95
CA LYS A 32 49.72 15.75 46.23
C LYS A 32 50.83 14.71 46.20
N GLU A 33 50.51 13.50 45.73
CA GLU A 33 51.44 12.39 45.64
C GLU A 33 52.57 12.68 44.65
N THR A 34 52.29 13.43 43.58
CA THR A 34 53.34 13.95 42.69
C THR A 34 54.32 14.84 43.46
N PHE A 35 53.84 15.79 44.25
CA PHE A 35 54.73 16.61 45.09
C PHE A 35 55.48 15.79 46.13
N ASP A 36 54.81 14.84 46.79
CA ASP A 36 55.44 13.95 47.76
C ASP A 36 56.58 13.13 47.12
N SER A 37 56.41 12.67 45.87
CA SER A 37 57.46 12.00 45.11
C SER A 37 58.62 12.94 44.77
N LEU A 38 58.31 14.10 44.15
CA LEU A 38 59.31 15.05 43.66
C LEU A 38 60.10 15.71 44.79
N ASN A 39 59.51 15.98 45.95
CA ASN A 39 60.20 16.58 47.09
C ASN A 39 61.27 15.66 47.70
N THR A 40 61.25 14.36 47.39
CA THR A 40 62.26 13.40 47.87
C THR A 40 63.42 13.20 46.89
N VAL A 41 63.44 13.93 45.78
CA VAL A 41 64.53 13.91 44.80
C VAL A 41 65.62 14.86 45.24
N ASP A 42 66.84 14.33 45.43
CA ASP A 42 68.01 15.20 45.58
C ASP A 42 68.44 15.71 44.20
N VAL A 43 68.17 16.98 43.94
CA VAL A 43 68.44 17.60 42.63
C VAL A 43 69.94 17.83 42.42
N LYS A 44 70.75 17.89 43.49
CA LYS A 44 72.18 18.20 43.39
C LYS A 44 72.98 17.08 42.72
N ILE A 45 72.53 15.85 42.88
CA ILE A 45 73.18 14.66 42.30
C ILE A 45 72.79 14.42 40.83
N LEU A 46 71.79 15.14 40.31
CA LEU A 46 71.27 14.90 38.97
C LEU A 46 72.18 15.52 37.89
N PRO A 47 72.36 14.83 36.74
CA PRO A 47 72.86 15.48 35.53
C PRO A 47 71.86 16.54 35.05
N ASP A 48 72.34 17.52 34.27
CA ASP A 48 71.52 18.67 33.88
C ASP A 48 70.27 18.30 33.07
N SER A 49 70.33 17.23 32.27
CA SER A 49 69.15 16.70 31.58
C SER A 49 68.04 16.24 32.53
N LEU A 50 68.39 15.58 33.64
CA LEU A 50 67.41 15.14 34.65
C LEU A 50 66.97 16.28 35.56
N LYS A 51 67.84 17.27 35.84
CA LYS A 51 67.42 18.51 36.52
C LYS A 51 66.39 19.27 35.70
N GLN A 52 66.62 19.38 34.40
CA GLN A 52 65.71 20.02 33.47
C GLN A 52 64.34 19.32 33.48
N GLU A 53 64.33 17.99 33.39
CA GLU A 53 63.08 17.19 33.47
C GLU A 53 62.37 17.36 34.82
N TYR A 54 63.11 17.31 35.93
CA TYR A 54 62.58 17.53 37.27
C TYR A 54 61.88 18.89 37.41
N TYR A 55 62.56 19.97 36.98
CA TYR A 55 62.01 21.31 37.07
C TYR A 55 60.83 21.52 36.13
N PHE A 56 60.87 20.97 34.92
CA PHE A 56 59.73 20.99 34.00
C PHE A 56 58.52 20.28 34.61
N LEU A 57 58.69 19.06 35.12
CA LEU A 57 57.60 18.28 35.71
C LEU A 57 57.03 18.97 36.96
N THR A 58 57.88 19.59 37.78
CA THR A 58 57.43 20.37 38.93
C THR A 58 56.63 21.59 38.50
N ALA A 59 57.08 22.31 37.47
CA ALA A 59 56.36 23.44 36.89
C ALA A 59 55.00 23.01 36.32
N ARG A 60 54.98 21.94 35.52
CA ARG A 60 53.76 21.35 34.97
C ARG A 60 52.79 20.95 36.07
N THR A 61 53.25 20.31 37.14
CA THR A 61 52.41 19.93 38.29
C THR A 61 51.69 21.14 38.88
N TYR A 62 52.39 22.26 39.07
CA TYR A 62 51.76 23.50 39.56
C TYR A 62 50.81 24.14 38.53
N TYR A 63 51.15 24.13 37.24
CA TYR A 63 50.24 24.63 36.20
C TYR A 63 48.95 23.80 36.10
N ASP A 64 49.06 22.47 36.09
CA ASP A 64 47.92 21.57 36.01
C ASP A 64 47.04 21.66 37.27
N LEU A 65 47.65 21.88 38.45
CA LEU A 65 46.91 22.15 39.69
C LEU A 65 46.18 23.50 39.66
N ALA A 66 46.81 24.54 39.10
CA ALA A 66 46.14 25.83 38.89
C ALA A 66 44.94 25.71 37.93
N ASP A 67 45.09 24.92 36.86
CA ASP A 67 44.02 24.63 35.89
C ASP A 67 42.94 23.71 36.47
N TYR A 68 43.25 22.93 37.51
CA TYR A 68 42.28 22.12 38.23
C TYR A 68 41.43 22.97 39.18
N ASP A 69 42.07 23.76 40.04
CA ASP A 69 41.37 24.53 41.06
C ASP A 69 40.58 25.70 40.45
N LYS A 70 41.15 26.38 39.44
CA LYS A 70 40.51 27.47 38.69
C LYS A 70 39.88 28.56 39.56
N ASP A 71 40.45 28.80 40.73
CA ASP A 71 39.96 29.78 41.68
C ASP A 71 40.82 31.06 41.68
N ASN A 72 40.29 32.14 42.24
CA ASN A 72 40.95 33.44 42.25
C ASN A 72 42.08 33.56 43.29
N TYR A 73 42.21 32.61 44.21
CA TYR A 73 43.14 32.64 45.34
C TYR A 73 44.37 31.73 45.14
N TYR A 74 44.17 30.42 44.95
CA TYR A 74 45.25 29.44 44.83
C TYR A 74 45.86 29.38 43.42
N ALA A 75 45.04 29.47 42.36
CA ALA A 75 45.55 29.36 41.00
C ALA A 75 46.66 30.40 40.66
N PRO A 76 46.56 31.69 41.04
CA PRO A 76 47.65 32.65 40.86
C PRO A 76 48.93 32.29 41.62
N ILE A 77 48.80 31.73 42.83
CA ILE A 77 49.94 31.30 43.65
C ILE A 77 50.67 30.14 42.97
N TYR A 78 49.94 29.14 42.48
CA TYR A 78 50.51 28.00 41.77
C TYR A 78 51.14 28.40 40.45
N ASN A 79 50.48 29.26 39.66
CA ASN A 79 51.06 29.81 38.42
C ASN A 79 52.38 30.55 38.67
N LYS A 80 52.48 31.33 39.76
CA LYS A 80 53.73 31.99 40.15
C LYS A 80 54.83 30.98 40.50
N ARG A 81 54.51 29.93 41.24
CA ARG A 81 55.47 28.85 41.57
C ARG A 81 55.92 28.10 40.33
N ALA A 82 54.98 27.75 39.45
CA ALA A 82 55.28 27.13 38.16
C ALA A 82 56.23 27.99 37.31
N GLY A 83 56.05 29.32 37.33
CA GLY A 83 56.93 30.29 36.68
C GLY A 83 58.39 30.21 37.13
N ILE A 84 58.65 29.97 38.42
CA ILE A 84 60.01 29.85 38.96
C ILE A 84 60.67 28.55 38.47
N TYR A 85 59.93 27.44 38.51
CA TYR A 85 60.43 26.15 38.08
C TYR A 85 60.64 26.05 36.57
N ILE A 86 59.73 26.63 35.76
CA ILE A 86 59.90 26.64 34.30
C ILE A 86 61.12 27.47 33.90
N ASP A 87 61.45 28.54 34.62
CA ASP A 87 62.67 29.33 34.37
C ASP A 87 63.94 28.52 34.61
N SER A 88 63.93 27.66 35.63
CA SER A 88 65.04 26.73 35.90
C SER A 88 65.17 25.67 34.80
N ALA A 89 64.05 25.12 34.32
CA ALA A 89 64.05 24.19 33.20
C ALA A 89 64.53 24.85 31.89
N ILE A 90 64.12 26.09 31.60
CA ILE A 90 64.57 26.84 30.42
C ILE A 90 66.07 27.11 30.50
N ALA A 91 66.58 27.57 31.65
CA ALA A 91 67.99 27.89 31.84
C ALA A 91 68.93 26.68 31.66
N LEU A 92 68.45 25.47 31.94
CA LEU A 92 69.19 24.22 31.75
C LEU A 92 69.03 23.62 30.35
N SER A 93 68.11 24.14 29.53
CA SER A 93 67.86 23.63 28.18
C SER A 93 68.79 24.30 27.17
N SER A 94 69.31 23.52 26.20
CA SER A 94 70.06 24.10 25.07
C SER A 94 69.14 24.98 24.21
N PRO A 95 69.54 26.20 23.77
CA PRO A 95 68.69 27.09 22.98
C PRO A 95 68.15 26.51 21.68
N GLN A 96 68.83 25.50 21.11
CA GLN A 96 68.41 24.80 19.89
C GLN A 96 67.55 23.56 20.18
N SER A 97 67.30 23.21 21.44
CA SER A 97 66.52 22.02 21.81
C SER A 97 65.00 22.24 21.72
N TYR A 98 64.26 21.15 21.52
CA TYR A 98 62.81 21.11 21.66
C TYR A 98 62.36 21.72 22.98
N SER A 99 62.95 21.24 24.09
CA SER A 99 62.53 21.61 25.43
C SER A 99 62.71 23.09 25.73
N TYR A 100 63.77 23.74 25.24
CA TYR A 100 63.94 25.18 25.42
C TYR A 100 62.78 25.94 24.75
N THR A 101 62.51 25.64 23.48
CA THR A 101 61.49 26.35 22.70
C THR A 101 60.08 26.07 23.23
N TYR A 102 59.79 24.81 23.58
CA TYR A 102 58.50 24.41 24.13
C TYR A 102 58.25 25.03 25.49
N ASN A 103 59.22 24.96 26.42
CA ASN A 103 59.08 25.51 27.77
C ASN A 103 58.92 27.03 27.75
N LEU A 104 59.64 27.72 26.85
CA LEU A 104 59.46 29.16 26.66
C LEU A 104 58.08 29.50 26.09
N GLY A 105 57.59 28.72 25.12
CA GLY A 105 56.24 28.82 24.59
C GLY A 105 55.17 28.61 25.65
N LEU A 106 55.30 27.56 26.45
CA LEU A 106 54.40 27.25 27.57
C LEU A 106 54.40 28.36 28.62
N LYS A 107 55.58 28.92 28.97
CA LYS A 107 55.68 30.08 29.86
C LYS A 107 54.91 31.28 29.30
N TYR A 108 55.10 31.62 28.04
CA TYR A 108 54.36 32.72 27.42
C TYR A 108 52.86 32.48 27.38
N LEU A 109 52.42 31.24 27.10
CA LEU A 109 51.02 30.87 27.14
C LEU A 109 50.42 31.10 28.53
N LYS A 110 51.09 30.63 29.58
CA LYS A 110 50.64 30.78 30.98
C LYS A 110 50.70 32.22 31.50
N LEU A 111 51.52 33.08 30.88
CA LEU A 111 51.53 34.53 31.11
C LEU A 111 50.48 35.30 30.28
N GLY A 112 49.63 34.61 29.51
CA GLY A 112 48.64 35.21 28.63
C GLY A 112 49.20 35.81 27.33
N LYS A 113 50.49 35.63 27.05
CA LYS A 113 51.16 36.15 25.85
C LYS A 113 51.00 35.17 24.67
N ARG A 114 49.75 34.99 24.25
CA ARG A 114 49.33 33.97 23.27
C ARG A 114 50.07 34.07 21.94
N ASP A 115 50.25 35.27 21.39
CA ASP A 115 50.91 35.45 20.09
C ASP A 115 52.38 35.00 20.13
N GLN A 116 53.09 35.34 21.21
CA GLN A 116 54.48 34.92 21.40
C GLN A 116 54.60 33.41 21.57
N ALA A 117 53.66 32.80 22.31
CA ALA A 117 53.60 31.35 22.45
C ALA A 117 53.32 30.66 21.11
N ALA A 118 52.35 31.17 20.34
CA ALA A 118 51.97 30.61 19.04
C ALA A 118 53.15 30.63 18.05
N VAL A 119 53.94 31.69 18.01
CA VAL A 119 55.15 31.78 17.17
C VAL A 119 56.12 30.65 17.49
N LEU A 120 56.40 30.41 18.78
CA LEU A 120 57.34 29.38 19.21
C LEU A 120 56.82 27.96 18.93
N LEU A 121 55.54 27.69 19.20
CA LEU A 121 54.93 26.38 18.97
C LEU A 121 54.81 26.06 17.47
N LYS A 122 54.46 27.05 16.64
CA LYS A 122 54.46 26.89 15.16
C LYS A 122 55.86 26.63 14.61
N LYS A 123 56.88 27.31 15.16
CA LYS A 123 58.28 27.05 14.83
C LYS A 123 58.66 25.59 15.13
N LEU A 124 58.30 25.07 16.29
CA LEU A 124 58.54 23.67 16.63
C LEU A 124 57.88 22.70 15.65
N MET A 125 56.62 22.95 15.29
CA MET A 125 55.89 22.10 14.36
C MET A 125 56.47 22.10 12.93
N LYS A 126 57.15 23.18 12.52
CA LYS A 126 57.68 23.34 11.16
C LYS A 126 59.14 22.92 11.04
N ASP A 127 59.96 23.34 12.00
CA ASP A 127 61.43 23.35 11.84
C ASP A 127 62.12 22.26 12.67
N TYR A 128 61.38 21.52 13.51
CA TYR A 128 61.95 20.52 14.41
C TYR A 128 61.45 19.10 14.08
N PRO A 129 62.33 18.08 14.03
CA PRO A 129 61.90 16.69 13.89
C PRO A 129 61.33 16.18 15.22
N LEU A 130 60.03 16.39 15.42
CA LEU A 130 59.33 16.00 16.65
C LEU A 130 59.11 14.48 16.70
N THR A 131 59.34 13.88 17.87
CA THR A 131 58.79 12.55 18.17
C THR A 131 57.26 12.59 18.22
N ASP A 132 56.59 11.43 18.12
CA ASP A 132 55.12 11.39 18.20
C ASP A 132 54.60 12.01 19.52
N HIS A 133 55.29 11.79 20.64
CA HIS A 133 54.90 12.39 21.92
C HIS A 133 55.06 13.92 21.92
N GLU A 134 56.20 14.43 21.44
CA GLU A 134 56.43 15.88 21.35
C GLU A 134 55.47 16.55 20.36
N LEU A 135 55.11 15.88 19.27
CA LEU A 135 54.10 16.32 18.32
C LEU A 135 52.73 16.43 19.00
N ALA A 136 52.32 15.39 19.74
CA ALA A 136 51.05 15.38 20.46
C ALA A 136 50.94 16.55 21.44
N VAL A 137 51.97 16.73 22.26
CA VAL A 137 52.03 17.80 23.26
C VAL A 137 52.04 19.19 22.61
N THR A 138 52.86 19.39 21.57
CA THR A 138 52.98 20.69 20.89
C THR A 138 51.68 21.07 20.18
N ALA A 139 51.08 20.13 19.45
CA ALA A 139 49.85 20.34 18.72
C ALA A 139 48.66 20.58 19.66
N SER A 140 48.56 19.80 20.74
CA SER A 140 47.54 20.00 21.78
C SER A 140 47.69 21.38 22.44
N THR A 141 48.90 21.79 22.80
CA THR A 141 49.18 23.12 23.39
C THR A 141 48.85 24.24 22.41
N LEU A 142 49.20 24.10 21.13
CA LEU A 142 48.88 25.09 20.11
C LEU A 142 47.37 25.16 19.85
N SER A 143 46.67 24.02 19.89
CA SER A 143 45.22 23.98 19.68
C SER A 143 44.47 24.79 20.74
N ASP A 144 44.93 24.80 21.99
CA ASP A 144 44.33 25.59 23.08
C ASP A 144 44.39 27.10 22.76
N ILE A 145 45.46 27.58 22.12
CA ILE A 145 45.55 28.97 21.66
C ILE A 145 44.47 29.25 20.60
N TYR A 146 44.33 28.37 19.62
CA TYR A 146 43.30 28.50 18.57
C TYR A 146 41.87 28.44 19.16
N ILE A 147 41.62 27.57 20.13
CA ILE A 147 40.32 27.51 20.85
C ILE A 147 40.04 28.84 21.55
N GLN A 148 41.03 29.39 22.26
CA GLN A 148 40.88 30.66 23.00
C GLN A 148 40.69 31.87 22.08
N ASN A 149 41.14 31.78 20.83
CA ASN A 149 40.93 32.79 19.79
C ASN A 149 39.62 32.58 19.01
N GLY A 150 38.87 31.50 19.26
CA GLY A 150 37.64 31.16 18.55
C GLY A 150 37.86 30.48 17.19
N GLU A 151 39.10 30.17 16.84
CA GLU A 151 39.53 29.57 15.57
C GLU A 151 39.40 28.03 15.63
N ASN A 152 38.18 27.55 15.88
CA ASN A 152 37.92 26.14 16.22
C ASN A 152 38.29 25.14 15.11
N ASP A 153 38.23 25.52 13.83
CA ASP A 153 38.55 24.62 12.73
C ASP A 153 40.04 24.27 12.69
N GLU A 154 40.92 25.24 12.96
CA GLU A 154 42.36 24.96 13.08
C GLU A 154 42.68 24.20 14.37
N ALA A 155 41.99 24.51 15.47
CA ALA A 155 42.10 23.73 16.69
C ALA A 155 41.73 22.26 16.48
N ILE A 156 40.66 21.96 15.73
CA ILE A 156 40.24 20.59 15.42
C ILE A 156 41.34 19.85 14.66
N LYS A 157 41.93 20.44 13.61
CA LYS A 157 43.02 19.82 12.84
C LYS A 157 44.22 19.48 13.72
N LEU A 158 44.59 20.41 14.61
CA LEU A 158 45.69 20.21 15.55
C LEU A 158 45.38 19.11 16.57
N LEU A 159 44.14 19.05 17.08
CA LEU A 159 43.71 18.02 18.03
C LEU A 159 43.59 16.64 17.39
N GLU A 160 43.17 16.55 16.13
CA GLU A 160 43.19 15.30 15.35
C GLU A 160 44.62 14.78 15.21
N MET A 161 45.55 15.67 14.81
CA MET A 161 46.97 15.34 14.72
C MET A 161 47.55 14.92 16.08
N ALA A 162 47.19 15.63 17.15
CA ALA A 162 47.61 15.29 18.50
C ALA A 162 47.06 13.93 18.96
N ALA A 163 45.79 13.64 18.71
CA ALA A 163 45.17 12.37 19.06
C ALA A 163 45.80 11.18 18.31
N ILE A 164 46.12 11.36 17.01
CA ILE A 164 46.84 10.34 16.24
C ILE A 164 48.23 10.09 16.82
N ALA A 165 48.95 11.16 17.17
CA ALA A 165 50.30 11.07 17.73
C ALA A 165 50.30 10.47 19.15
N ASP A 166 49.29 10.76 19.97
CA ASP A 166 49.05 10.10 21.26
C ASP A 166 48.83 8.59 21.09
N ILE A 167 48.03 8.18 20.10
CA ILE A 167 47.82 6.75 19.78
C ILE A 167 49.14 6.08 19.38
N LYS A 168 49.91 6.70 18.47
CA LYS A 168 51.19 6.15 17.99
C LYS A 168 52.24 6.02 19.09
N SER A 169 52.31 7.02 19.97
CA SER A 169 53.22 7.04 21.13
C SER A 169 52.71 6.20 22.31
N SER A 170 51.53 5.59 22.22
CA SER A 170 50.85 4.90 23.33
C SER A 170 50.66 5.80 24.57
N THR A 171 50.49 7.11 24.35
CA THR A 171 50.21 8.10 25.40
C THR A 171 48.72 8.08 25.74
N LYS A 172 48.40 7.88 27.02
CA LYS A 172 47.02 7.65 27.52
C LYS A 172 46.46 8.82 28.34
N GLU A 173 46.99 10.02 28.12
CA GLU A 173 46.52 11.22 28.81
C GLU A 173 45.16 11.72 28.29
N ALA A 174 44.68 11.25 27.13
CA ALA A 174 43.34 11.48 26.58
C ALA A 174 42.91 12.95 26.40
N ALA A 175 43.79 13.93 26.61
CA ALA A 175 43.47 15.35 26.58
C ALA A 175 43.06 15.82 25.17
N ALA A 176 43.78 15.38 24.14
CA ALA A 176 43.48 15.73 22.75
C ALA A 176 42.09 15.23 22.32
N MET A 177 41.78 13.96 22.59
CA MET A 177 40.48 13.37 22.26
C MET A 177 39.32 14.01 23.03
N LEU A 178 39.54 14.36 24.31
CA LEU A 178 38.55 15.06 25.12
C LEU A 178 38.19 16.43 24.52
N ASN A 179 39.20 17.24 24.21
CA ASN A 179 38.99 18.56 23.63
C ASN A 179 38.40 18.47 22.21
N LEU A 180 38.83 17.50 21.41
CA LEU A 180 38.28 17.23 20.08
C LEU A 180 36.79 16.89 20.14
N ALA A 181 36.41 16.00 21.07
CA ALA A 181 35.02 15.64 21.28
C ALA A 181 34.15 16.86 21.65
N GLN A 182 34.65 17.76 22.50
CA GLN A 182 33.94 18.99 22.86
C GLN A 182 33.73 19.92 21.65
N LEU A 183 34.76 20.12 20.83
CA LEU A 183 34.67 20.98 19.65
C LEU A 183 33.73 20.40 18.58
N LEU A 184 33.84 19.10 18.29
CA LEU A 184 32.95 18.41 17.37
C LEU A 184 31.50 18.45 17.84
N HIS A 185 31.27 18.28 19.14
CA HIS A 185 29.95 18.43 19.74
C HIS A 185 29.39 19.84 19.56
N LYS A 186 30.20 20.89 19.78
CA LYS A 186 29.81 22.29 19.53
C LYS A 186 29.47 22.56 18.06
N LYS A 187 30.18 21.89 17.13
CA LYS A 187 29.94 21.98 15.67
C LYS A 187 28.74 21.14 15.19
N GLY A 188 28.12 20.35 16.06
CA GLY A 188 26.99 19.49 15.73
C GLY A 188 27.38 18.12 15.16
N ASP A 189 28.67 17.79 15.09
CA ASP A 189 29.14 16.45 14.72
C ASP A 189 29.06 15.50 15.93
N ILE A 190 27.83 15.15 16.30
CA ILE A 190 27.52 14.30 17.45
C ILE A 190 28.12 12.91 17.28
N LYS A 191 28.18 12.40 16.04
CA LYS A 191 28.67 11.05 15.76
C LYS A 191 30.15 10.94 16.11
N ASN A 192 30.99 11.81 15.58
CA ASN A 192 32.43 11.74 15.85
C ASN A 192 32.75 12.21 17.27
N ALA A 193 32.04 13.22 17.78
CA ALA A 193 32.16 13.62 19.18
C ALA A 193 31.93 12.45 20.14
N TYR A 194 30.92 11.61 19.86
CA TYR A 194 30.62 10.41 20.64
C TYR A 194 31.75 9.35 20.56
N VAL A 195 32.39 9.19 19.40
CA VAL A 195 33.53 8.27 19.26
C VAL A 195 34.71 8.73 20.12
N TYR A 196 35.16 9.98 19.94
CA TYR A 196 36.33 10.49 20.66
C TYR A 196 36.14 10.54 22.18
N ILE A 197 34.93 10.90 22.66
CA ILE A 197 34.68 10.97 24.11
C ILE A 197 34.66 9.58 24.76
N ASN A 198 34.23 8.53 24.04
CA ASN A 198 34.28 7.16 24.54
C ASN A 198 35.72 6.65 24.60
N GLU A 199 36.53 6.93 23.58
CA GLU A 199 37.96 6.58 23.64
C GLU A 199 38.68 7.33 24.76
N ALA A 200 38.39 8.61 24.97
CA ALA A 200 38.92 9.37 26.10
C ALA A 200 38.51 8.76 27.46
N MET A 201 37.29 8.21 27.55
CA MET A 201 36.80 7.53 28.76
C MET A 201 37.51 6.19 29.00
N ASN A 202 37.77 5.44 27.93
CA ASN A 202 38.51 4.18 27.98
C ASN A 202 39.95 4.43 28.45
N ASP A 203 40.62 5.42 27.87
CA ASP A 203 41.98 5.79 28.23
C ASP A 203 42.07 6.30 29.68
N ALA A 204 41.14 7.16 30.11
CA ALA A 204 41.09 7.63 31.50
C ALA A 204 40.84 6.48 32.50
N SER A 205 40.02 5.50 32.12
CA SER A 205 39.75 4.32 32.95
C SER A 205 40.94 3.37 33.00
N TYR A 206 41.60 3.14 31.86
CA TYR A 206 42.80 2.29 31.77
C TYR A 206 43.96 2.88 32.58
N TYR A 207 44.19 4.19 32.46
CA TYR A 207 45.25 4.90 33.20
C TYR A 207 44.95 5.06 34.70
N GLY A 208 43.72 4.76 35.15
CA GLY A 208 43.30 4.97 36.54
C GLY A 208 43.14 6.44 36.93
N ALA A 209 42.99 7.35 35.95
CA ALA A 209 42.94 8.79 36.17
C ALA A 209 41.54 9.23 36.67
N ARG A 210 41.30 9.17 37.98
CA ARG A 210 39.97 9.43 38.59
C ARG A 210 39.40 10.81 38.23
N GLN A 211 40.23 11.85 38.31
CA GLN A 211 39.83 13.21 37.98
C GLN A 211 39.40 13.33 36.51
N ARG A 212 40.23 12.82 35.59
CA ARG A 212 39.93 12.86 34.15
C ARG A 212 38.69 12.06 33.82
N LYS A 213 38.52 10.89 34.45
CA LYS A 213 37.30 10.08 34.33
C LYS A 213 36.03 10.87 34.69
N MET A 214 36.08 11.65 35.77
CA MET A 214 34.97 12.53 36.15
C MET A 214 34.69 13.61 35.11
N GLN A 215 35.73 14.30 34.62
CA GLN A 215 35.60 15.33 33.59
C GLN A 215 35.01 14.76 32.29
N VAL A 216 35.57 13.66 31.81
CA VAL A 216 35.10 12.95 30.60
C VAL A 216 33.66 12.48 30.79
N SER A 217 33.28 12.00 31.98
CA SER A 217 31.93 11.49 32.25
C SER A 217 30.86 12.57 32.10
N GLN A 218 31.13 13.78 32.59
CA GLN A 218 30.21 14.92 32.45
C GLN A 218 29.93 15.25 30.98
N ILE A 219 30.98 15.25 30.15
CA ILE A 219 30.87 15.56 28.72
C ILE A 219 30.24 14.39 27.96
N LEU A 220 30.61 13.15 28.30
CA LEU A 220 30.04 11.93 27.74
C LEU A 220 28.52 11.89 27.93
N MET A 221 28.01 12.21 29.13
CA MET A 221 26.56 12.22 29.38
C MET A 221 25.82 13.19 28.46
N VAL A 222 26.37 14.39 28.22
CA VAL A 222 25.76 15.39 27.32
C VAL A 222 25.76 14.90 25.88
N ILE A 223 26.90 14.38 25.39
CA ILE A 223 27.04 13.90 24.00
C ILE A 223 26.18 12.65 23.77
N ALA A 224 26.19 11.70 24.72
CA ALA A 224 25.38 10.49 24.68
C ALA A 224 23.88 10.82 24.68
N GLY A 225 23.44 11.76 25.53
CA GLY A 225 22.05 12.24 25.54
C GLY A 225 21.62 12.80 24.18
N LYS A 226 22.44 13.67 23.56
CA LYS A 226 22.15 14.16 22.20
C LYS A 226 22.14 13.04 21.16
N LYS A 227 23.03 12.06 21.28
CA LYS A 227 23.07 10.92 20.36
C LYS A 227 21.78 10.10 20.46
N ILE A 228 21.30 9.83 21.68
CA ILE A 228 20.03 9.13 21.92
C ILE A 228 18.88 9.92 21.29
N ASN A 229 18.76 11.21 21.60
CA ASN A 229 17.70 12.06 21.05
C ASN A 229 17.70 12.06 19.51
N SER A 230 18.88 12.14 18.87
CA SER A 230 18.98 12.10 17.41
C SER A 230 18.47 10.77 16.81
N VAL A 231 18.68 9.65 17.51
CA VAL A 231 18.21 8.33 17.08
C VAL A 231 16.71 8.20 17.31
N GLU A 232 16.19 8.71 18.42
CA GLU A 232 14.75 8.74 18.70
C GLU A 232 13.98 9.60 17.71
N GLU A 233 14.52 10.76 17.33
CA GLU A 233 13.92 11.65 16.33
C GLU A 233 13.85 10.95 14.95
N GLN A 234 14.94 10.30 14.52
CA GLN A 234 14.95 9.50 13.29
C GLN A 234 13.92 8.36 13.35
N ARG A 235 13.84 7.63 14.47
CA ARG A 235 12.83 6.58 14.67
C ARG A 235 11.42 7.15 14.59
N ARG A 236 11.15 8.29 15.23
CA ARG A 236 9.83 8.94 15.20
C ARG A 236 9.41 9.32 13.79
N ILE A 237 10.32 9.90 13.00
CA ILE A 237 10.06 10.25 11.59
C ILE A 237 9.74 8.99 10.77
N LEU A 238 10.50 7.90 10.96
CA LEU A 238 10.24 6.63 10.31
C LEU A 238 8.87 6.04 10.71
N PHE A 239 8.49 6.11 11.98
CA PHE A 239 7.17 5.69 12.44
C PHE A 239 6.04 6.49 11.80
N ILE A 240 6.21 7.80 11.64
CA ILE A 240 5.23 8.65 10.94
C ILE A 240 5.09 8.22 9.48
N TYR A 241 6.21 8.03 8.77
CA TYR A 241 6.17 7.57 7.37
C TYR A 241 5.53 6.19 7.23
N ALA A 242 5.89 5.24 8.09
CA ALA A 242 5.30 3.90 8.09
C ALA A 242 3.78 3.98 8.31
N SER A 243 3.32 4.80 9.26
CA SER A 243 1.90 4.98 9.57
C SER A 243 1.13 5.57 8.37
N LEU A 244 1.69 6.59 7.72
CA LEU A 244 1.10 7.19 6.52
C LEU A 244 1.04 6.19 5.36
N LEU A 245 2.09 5.40 5.17
CA LEU A 245 2.13 4.37 4.13
C LEU A 245 1.09 3.27 4.37
N THR A 246 0.94 2.81 5.62
CA THR A 246 -0.09 1.85 6.01
C THR A 246 -1.50 2.40 5.79
N LEU A 247 -1.74 3.67 6.15
CA LEU A 247 -3.03 4.33 5.89
C LEU A 247 -3.33 4.40 4.39
N LEU A 248 -2.35 4.79 3.57
CA LEU A 248 -2.48 4.85 2.12
C LEU A 248 -2.78 3.46 1.51
N ALA A 249 -2.07 2.43 1.96
CA ALA A 249 -2.33 1.05 1.55
C ALA A 249 -3.75 0.59 1.92
N ALA A 250 -4.24 0.93 3.12
CA ALA A 250 -5.61 0.62 3.54
C ALA A 250 -6.66 1.31 2.66
N ILE A 251 -6.43 2.58 2.29
CA ILE A 251 -7.30 3.32 1.36
C ILE A 251 -7.33 2.66 -0.02
N VAL A 252 -6.17 2.23 -0.55
CA VAL A 252 -6.11 1.52 -1.84
C VAL A 252 -6.89 0.21 -1.79
N ILE A 253 -6.73 -0.58 -0.72
CA ILE A 253 -7.49 -1.83 -0.52
C ILE A 253 -9.00 -1.56 -0.46
N LEU A 254 -9.41 -0.51 0.26
CA LEU A 254 -10.82 -0.09 0.35
C LEU A 254 -11.38 0.26 -1.03
N PHE A 255 -10.67 1.06 -1.83
CA PHE A 255 -11.08 1.40 -3.18
C PHE A 255 -11.17 0.17 -4.08
N ALA A 256 -10.17 -0.72 -4.04
CA ALA A 256 -10.18 -1.96 -4.80
C ALA A 256 -11.40 -2.84 -4.44
N PHE A 257 -11.76 -2.91 -3.15
CA PHE A 257 -12.95 -3.61 -2.69
C PHE A 257 -14.25 -2.96 -3.20
N ILE A 258 -14.36 -1.63 -3.13
CA ILE A 258 -15.52 -0.88 -3.63
C ILE A 258 -15.69 -1.11 -5.14
N ILE A 259 -14.61 -0.92 -5.92
CA ILE A 259 -14.60 -1.11 -7.38
C ILE A 259 -15.03 -2.54 -7.72
N SER A 260 -14.49 -3.54 -7.03
CA SER A 260 -14.85 -4.95 -7.25
C SER A 260 -16.34 -5.23 -6.98
N ARG A 261 -16.91 -4.62 -5.94
CA ARG A 261 -18.34 -4.72 -5.65
C ARG A 261 -19.19 -4.01 -6.70
N GLN A 262 -18.80 -2.81 -7.12
CA GLN A 262 -19.52 -2.06 -8.16
C GLN A 262 -19.50 -2.81 -9.50
N LEU A 263 -18.36 -3.35 -9.91
CA LEU A 263 -18.22 -4.13 -11.16
C LEU A 263 -19.09 -5.39 -11.13
N LYS A 264 -19.19 -6.07 -9.98
CA LYS A 264 -20.11 -7.22 -9.81
C LYS A 264 -21.58 -6.82 -9.94
N LYS A 265 -21.97 -5.65 -9.40
CA LYS A 265 -23.34 -5.13 -9.55
C LYS A 265 -23.63 -4.78 -11.02
N LEU A 266 -22.71 -4.09 -11.68
CA LEU A 266 -22.84 -3.70 -13.08
C LEU A 266 -23.01 -4.92 -13.99
N ARG A 267 -22.15 -5.93 -13.84
CA ARG A 267 -22.26 -7.20 -14.60
C ARG A 267 -23.59 -7.94 -14.39
N LYS A 268 -24.21 -7.82 -13.21
CA LYS A 268 -25.54 -8.40 -12.97
C LYS A 268 -26.62 -7.61 -13.71
N ALA A 269 -26.56 -6.28 -13.68
CA ALA A 269 -27.48 -5.42 -14.43
C ALA A 269 -27.35 -5.66 -15.95
N ASP A 270 -26.13 -5.72 -16.48
CA ASP A 270 -25.89 -6.00 -17.90
C ASP A 270 -26.49 -7.34 -18.33
N LYS A 271 -26.31 -8.40 -17.52
CA LYS A 271 -26.91 -9.71 -17.79
C LYS A 271 -28.44 -9.65 -17.83
N ILE A 272 -29.06 -8.89 -16.92
CA ILE A 272 -30.52 -8.72 -16.91
C ILE A 272 -30.96 -8.00 -18.18
N ILE A 273 -30.30 -6.90 -18.55
CA ILE A 273 -30.61 -6.14 -19.77
C ILE A 273 -30.52 -7.04 -21.01
N VAL A 274 -29.45 -7.81 -21.16
CA VAL A 274 -29.26 -8.73 -22.29
C VAL A 274 -30.38 -9.78 -22.33
N ASN A 275 -30.68 -10.42 -21.20
CA ASN A 275 -31.72 -11.44 -21.14
C ASN A 275 -33.12 -10.87 -21.42
N THR A 276 -33.44 -9.69 -20.90
CA THR A 276 -34.71 -9.01 -21.17
C THR A 276 -34.82 -8.64 -22.64
N ASN A 277 -33.74 -8.18 -23.28
CA ASN A 277 -33.76 -7.85 -24.70
C ASN A 277 -33.98 -9.09 -25.58
N ILE A 278 -33.33 -10.21 -25.25
CA ILE A 278 -33.57 -11.51 -25.92
C ILE A 278 -35.04 -11.93 -25.78
N SER A 279 -35.59 -11.87 -24.56
CA SER A 279 -36.99 -12.22 -24.31
C SER A 279 -37.95 -11.31 -25.07
N LEU A 280 -37.65 -10.01 -25.14
CA LEU A 280 -38.47 -9.04 -25.87
C LEU A 280 -38.49 -9.35 -27.36
N GLN A 281 -37.31 -9.65 -27.94
CA GLN A 281 -37.21 -10.04 -29.34
C GLN A 281 -38.04 -11.30 -29.64
N GLN A 282 -37.97 -12.32 -28.78
CA GLN A 282 -38.78 -13.54 -28.93
C GLN A 282 -40.28 -13.26 -28.84
N THR A 283 -40.72 -12.35 -27.98
CA THR A 283 -42.14 -11.95 -27.91
C THR A 283 -42.58 -11.22 -29.18
N ILE A 284 -41.73 -10.33 -29.72
CA ILE A 284 -42.00 -9.63 -30.98
C ILE A 284 -42.14 -10.63 -32.13
N ASP A 285 -41.23 -11.61 -32.23
CA ASP A 285 -41.25 -12.61 -33.30
C ASP A 285 -42.54 -13.44 -33.26
N LYS A 286 -42.98 -13.90 -32.07
CA LYS A 286 -44.25 -14.62 -31.90
C LYS A 286 -45.47 -13.78 -32.25
N LEU A 287 -45.45 -12.48 -31.92
CA LEU A 287 -46.55 -11.58 -32.24
C LEU A 287 -46.67 -11.41 -33.76
N ASN A 288 -45.54 -11.24 -34.46
CA ASN A 288 -45.51 -11.13 -35.91
C ASN A 288 -46.02 -12.41 -36.60
N GLU A 289 -45.69 -13.59 -36.07
CA GLU A 289 -46.20 -14.86 -36.57
C GLU A 289 -47.73 -14.96 -36.41
N ALA A 290 -48.25 -14.59 -35.24
CA ALA A 290 -49.69 -14.57 -34.97
C ALA A 290 -50.43 -13.57 -35.89
N ASP A 291 -49.85 -12.41 -36.16
CA ASP A 291 -50.45 -11.41 -37.07
C ASP A 291 -50.48 -11.90 -38.52
N LYS A 292 -49.42 -12.59 -38.99
CA LYS A 292 -49.39 -13.19 -40.33
C LYS A 292 -50.51 -14.22 -40.52
N ILE A 293 -50.75 -15.08 -39.52
CA ILE A 293 -51.84 -16.08 -39.58
C ILE A 293 -53.20 -15.39 -39.66
N LYS A 294 -53.40 -14.31 -38.89
CA LYS A 294 -54.65 -13.52 -38.96
C LYS A 294 -54.85 -12.91 -40.34
N GLU A 295 -53.80 -12.34 -40.95
CA GLU A 295 -53.88 -11.77 -42.30
C GLU A 295 -54.27 -12.82 -43.34
N GLU A 296 -53.66 -14.00 -43.32
CA GLU A 296 -53.96 -15.09 -44.24
C GLU A 296 -55.41 -15.58 -44.09
N TYR A 297 -55.90 -15.68 -42.85
CA TYR A 297 -57.29 -16.03 -42.56
C TYR A 297 -58.29 -14.98 -43.06
N ILE A 298 -58.02 -13.70 -42.81
CA ILE A 298 -58.86 -12.60 -43.30
C ILE A 298 -58.93 -12.65 -44.83
N GLY A 299 -57.80 -12.87 -45.51
CA GLY A 299 -57.74 -13.05 -46.96
C GLY A 299 -58.60 -14.22 -47.44
N TYR A 300 -58.52 -15.38 -46.77
CA TYR A 300 -59.34 -16.55 -47.07
C TYR A 300 -60.84 -16.27 -46.92
N TYR A 301 -61.25 -15.58 -45.85
CA TYR A 301 -62.65 -15.24 -45.60
C TYR A 301 -63.23 -14.30 -46.67
N PHE A 302 -62.46 -13.28 -47.09
CA PHE A 302 -62.87 -12.40 -48.18
C PHE A 302 -63.04 -13.14 -49.51
N ASN A 303 -62.19 -14.13 -49.80
CA ASN A 303 -62.33 -14.98 -50.99
C ASN A 303 -63.65 -15.76 -50.98
N LEU A 304 -64.02 -16.38 -49.85
CA LEU A 304 -65.30 -17.10 -49.72
C LEU A 304 -66.50 -16.17 -49.97
N ILE A 305 -66.52 -14.99 -49.37
CA ILE A 305 -67.60 -14.02 -49.58
C ILE A 305 -67.67 -13.60 -51.05
N SER A 306 -66.53 -13.34 -51.68
CA SER A 306 -66.45 -12.96 -53.10
C SER A 306 -67.04 -14.03 -54.03
N GLU A 307 -66.74 -15.30 -53.78
CA GLU A 307 -67.30 -16.44 -54.52
C GLU A 307 -68.83 -16.52 -54.36
N TYR A 308 -69.34 -16.34 -53.14
CA TYR A 308 -70.78 -16.31 -52.87
C TYR A 308 -71.48 -15.12 -53.52
N ILE A 309 -70.91 -13.92 -53.45
CA ILE A 309 -71.44 -12.72 -54.14
C ILE A 309 -71.53 -13.00 -55.64
N THR A 310 -70.49 -13.60 -56.23
CA THR A 310 -70.48 -13.98 -57.65
C THR A 310 -71.54 -15.01 -58.00
N LYS A 311 -71.80 -15.96 -57.10
CA LYS A 311 -72.87 -16.96 -57.25
C LYS A 311 -74.26 -16.31 -57.19
N LEU A 312 -74.47 -15.39 -56.25
CA LEU A 312 -75.70 -14.60 -56.12
C LEU A 312 -75.93 -13.71 -57.34
N ASP A 313 -74.89 -13.06 -57.88
CA ASP A 313 -75.01 -12.24 -59.09
C ASP A 313 -75.42 -13.09 -60.30
N ARG A 314 -74.80 -14.27 -60.47
CA ARG A 314 -75.18 -15.23 -61.52
C ARG A 314 -76.64 -15.66 -61.40
N PHE A 315 -77.09 -15.97 -60.17
CA PHE A 315 -78.48 -16.31 -59.91
C PHE A 315 -79.42 -15.16 -60.24
N LYS A 316 -79.14 -13.95 -59.74
CA LYS A 316 -79.91 -12.73 -60.01
C LYS A 316 -80.03 -12.45 -61.51
N ARG A 317 -78.93 -12.52 -62.26
CA ARG A 317 -78.93 -12.33 -63.72
C ARG A 317 -79.79 -13.37 -64.43
N SER A 318 -79.71 -14.63 -64.01
CA SER A 318 -80.50 -15.70 -64.61
C SER A 318 -82.00 -15.51 -64.35
N VAL A 319 -82.40 -15.19 -63.11
CA VAL A 319 -83.79 -14.85 -62.77
C VAL A 319 -84.27 -13.64 -63.57
N ASN A 320 -83.50 -12.56 -63.59
CA ASN A 320 -83.85 -11.33 -64.31
C ASN A 320 -84.05 -11.58 -65.82
N ASN A 321 -83.17 -12.37 -66.44
CA ASN A 321 -83.30 -12.75 -67.85
C ASN A 321 -84.61 -13.51 -68.13
N LYS A 322 -84.99 -14.45 -67.26
CA LYS A 322 -86.24 -15.22 -67.40
C LYS A 322 -87.49 -14.36 -67.17
N LEU A 323 -87.44 -13.40 -66.25
CA LEU A 323 -88.51 -12.42 -66.02
C LEU A 323 -88.72 -11.51 -67.24
N VAL A 324 -87.64 -10.92 -67.77
CA VAL A 324 -87.71 -10.01 -68.94
C VAL A 324 -88.21 -10.74 -70.19
N THR A 325 -87.81 -12.00 -70.37
CA THR A 325 -88.24 -12.83 -71.51
C THR A 325 -89.62 -13.48 -71.33
N LYS A 326 -90.34 -13.16 -70.23
CA LYS A 326 -91.67 -13.68 -69.88
C LYS A 326 -91.73 -15.22 -69.77
N LYS A 327 -90.60 -15.89 -69.55
CA LYS A 327 -90.51 -17.34 -69.35
C LYS A 327 -90.75 -17.68 -67.88
N PHE A 328 -91.96 -17.45 -67.40
CA PHE A 328 -92.29 -17.60 -65.98
C PHE A 328 -92.17 -19.06 -65.51
N GLU A 329 -92.51 -20.02 -66.37
CA GLU A 329 -92.38 -21.47 -66.09
C GLU A 329 -90.91 -21.90 -65.86
N ASP A 330 -89.96 -21.29 -66.58
CA ASP A 330 -88.52 -21.56 -66.44
C ASP A 330 -87.95 -21.06 -65.10
N ILE A 331 -88.57 -20.03 -64.49
CA ILE A 331 -88.14 -19.52 -63.17
C ILE A 331 -88.37 -20.59 -62.11
N GLN A 332 -89.49 -21.30 -62.20
CA GLN A 332 -89.81 -22.38 -61.28
C GLN A 332 -88.81 -23.54 -61.40
N GLN A 333 -88.37 -23.87 -62.62
CA GLN A 333 -87.28 -24.82 -62.82
C GLN A 333 -85.95 -24.34 -62.22
N LEU A 334 -85.62 -23.05 -62.37
CA LEU A 334 -84.39 -22.47 -61.84
C LEU A 334 -84.34 -22.48 -60.31
N VAL A 335 -85.48 -22.20 -59.65
CA VAL A 335 -85.61 -22.32 -58.19
C VAL A 335 -85.54 -23.80 -57.76
N ASN A 336 -86.22 -24.69 -58.47
CA ASN A 336 -86.20 -26.13 -58.17
C ASN A 336 -84.81 -26.77 -58.37
N ASN A 337 -83.98 -26.20 -59.25
CA ASN A 337 -82.60 -26.65 -59.48
C ASN A 337 -81.62 -26.17 -58.40
N ILE A 338 -82.02 -25.30 -57.47
CA ILE A 338 -81.21 -24.96 -56.30
C ILE A 338 -81.15 -26.19 -55.40
N ASN A 339 -80.02 -26.87 -55.44
CA ASN A 339 -79.77 -28.01 -54.58
C ASN A 339 -79.19 -27.53 -53.24
N LEU A 340 -80.08 -27.23 -52.28
CA LEU A 340 -79.70 -26.80 -50.93
C LEU A 340 -78.76 -27.81 -50.23
N LYS A 341 -78.91 -29.11 -50.52
CA LYS A 341 -78.02 -30.13 -49.96
C LYS A 341 -76.58 -29.95 -50.46
N LYS A 342 -76.40 -29.62 -51.74
CA LYS A 342 -75.07 -29.37 -52.33
C LYS A 342 -74.43 -28.08 -51.80
N GLU A 343 -75.22 -27.01 -51.66
CA GLU A 343 -74.76 -25.75 -51.04
C GLU A 343 -74.28 -25.97 -49.60
N LYS A 344 -74.98 -26.81 -48.85
CA LYS A 344 -74.62 -27.18 -47.48
C LYS A 344 -73.33 -28.00 -47.41
N GLU A 345 -73.18 -28.98 -48.31
CA GLU A 345 -71.94 -29.75 -48.40
C GLU A 345 -70.75 -28.83 -48.74
N GLU A 346 -70.93 -27.86 -49.63
CA GLU A 346 -69.94 -26.85 -49.98
C GLU A 346 -69.59 -25.93 -48.79
N LEU A 347 -70.61 -25.44 -48.04
CA LEU A 347 -70.41 -24.68 -46.80
C LEU A 347 -69.54 -25.45 -45.80
N PHE A 348 -69.84 -26.73 -45.58
CA PHE A 348 -69.08 -27.55 -44.65
C PHE A 348 -67.65 -27.82 -45.10
N VAL A 349 -67.43 -28.10 -46.39
CA VAL A 349 -66.06 -28.27 -46.92
C VAL A 349 -65.26 -26.97 -46.77
N ASN A 350 -65.88 -25.82 -47.04
CA ASN A 350 -65.23 -24.53 -46.89
C ASN A 350 -64.93 -24.19 -45.42
N PHE A 351 -65.89 -24.46 -44.52
CA PHE A 351 -65.67 -24.34 -43.07
C PHE A 351 -64.52 -25.24 -42.59
N ASP A 352 -64.53 -26.52 -42.96
CA ASP A 352 -63.51 -27.49 -42.54
C ASP A 352 -62.12 -27.05 -43.01
N LYS A 353 -61.98 -26.59 -44.27
CA LYS A 353 -60.72 -26.07 -44.80
C LYS A 353 -60.26 -24.82 -44.04
N ALA A 354 -61.14 -23.82 -43.90
CA ALA A 354 -60.82 -22.58 -43.19
C ALA A 354 -60.34 -22.85 -41.76
N PHE A 355 -61.06 -23.73 -41.07
CA PHE A 355 -60.80 -24.06 -39.69
C PHE A 355 -59.49 -24.84 -39.54
N LEU A 356 -59.22 -25.82 -40.40
CA LEU A 356 -57.97 -26.59 -40.36
C LEU A 356 -56.76 -25.78 -40.83
N THR A 357 -56.94 -24.71 -41.62
CA THR A 357 -55.85 -23.75 -41.89
C THR A 357 -55.46 -22.99 -40.63
N LEU A 358 -56.42 -22.61 -39.79
CA LEU A 358 -56.17 -21.95 -38.51
C LEU A 358 -55.68 -22.91 -37.40
N PHE A 359 -56.19 -24.14 -37.43
CA PHE A 359 -55.97 -25.17 -36.41
C PHE A 359 -55.58 -26.50 -37.07
N PRO A 360 -54.38 -26.59 -37.68
CA PRO A 360 -53.98 -27.76 -38.47
C PRO A 360 -53.95 -29.05 -37.65
N ASN A 361 -53.60 -28.94 -36.36
CA ASN A 361 -53.50 -30.08 -35.45
C ASN A 361 -54.79 -30.33 -34.65
N PHE A 362 -55.90 -29.66 -34.98
CA PHE A 362 -57.13 -29.75 -34.18
C PHE A 362 -57.62 -31.19 -34.00
N VAL A 363 -57.61 -31.99 -35.06
CA VAL A 363 -58.12 -33.37 -35.00
C VAL A 363 -57.26 -34.23 -34.09
N GLU A 364 -55.93 -34.07 -34.13
CA GLU A 364 -54.99 -34.77 -33.27
C GLU A 364 -55.15 -34.32 -31.80
N ALA A 365 -55.18 -33.00 -31.57
CA ALA A 365 -55.39 -32.44 -30.25
C ALA A 365 -56.72 -32.87 -29.64
N PHE A 366 -57.80 -32.86 -30.44
CA PHE A 366 -59.12 -33.34 -30.06
C PHE A 366 -59.09 -34.82 -29.70
N ASN A 367 -58.48 -35.67 -30.54
CA ASN A 367 -58.40 -37.10 -30.30
C ASN A 367 -57.54 -37.47 -29.08
N SER A 368 -56.57 -36.63 -28.69
CA SER A 368 -55.78 -36.86 -27.47
C SER A 368 -56.60 -36.78 -26.18
N LEU A 369 -57.80 -36.18 -26.23
CA LEU A 369 -58.74 -36.11 -25.10
C LEU A 369 -59.54 -37.41 -24.88
N PHE A 370 -59.28 -38.45 -25.66
CA PHE A 370 -60.02 -39.72 -25.66
C PHE A 370 -59.07 -40.92 -25.64
N ALA A 371 -59.52 -42.02 -25.02
CA ALA A 371 -58.87 -43.32 -25.17
C ALA A 371 -58.95 -43.80 -26.64
N ALA A 372 -58.02 -44.66 -27.06
CA ALA A 372 -57.85 -45.06 -28.47
C ALA A 372 -59.12 -45.66 -29.11
N GLU A 373 -59.95 -46.33 -28.31
CA GLU A 373 -61.25 -46.91 -28.69
C GLU A 373 -62.35 -45.87 -28.91
N HIS A 374 -62.17 -44.63 -28.45
CA HIS A 374 -63.14 -43.54 -28.51
C HIS A 374 -62.70 -42.37 -29.39
N GLN A 375 -61.51 -42.44 -29.98
CA GLN A 375 -61.03 -41.45 -30.94
C GLN A 375 -61.89 -41.40 -32.21
N VAL A 376 -62.07 -40.20 -32.74
CA VAL A 376 -62.83 -39.97 -33.97
C VAL A 376 -62.00 -40.44 -35.16
N LYS A 377 -62.58 -41.33 -35.96
CA LYS A 377 -62.02 -41.82 -37.23
C LYS A 377 -62.75 -41.18 -38.40
N LEU A 378 -62.00 -40.56 -39.30
CA LEU A 378 -62.51 -39.90 -40.51
C LEU A 378 -62.53 -40.87 -41.68
N ASN A 379 -63.55 -40.76 -42.54
CA ASN A 379 -63.62 -41.53 -43.78
C ASN A 379 -62.68 -40.95 -44.85
N ALA A 380 -62.35 -41.74 -45.88
CA ALA A 380 -61.50 -41.29 -46.98
C ALA A 380 -62.07 -40.01 -47.64
N GLY A 381 -61.27 -38.95 -47.67
CA GLY A 381 -61.66 -37.65 -48.23
C GLY A 381 -62.47 -36.73 -47.31
N GLN A 382 -62.77 -37.14 -46.07
CA GLN A 382 -63.48 -36.31 -45.09
C GLN A 382 -62.50 -35.47 -44.26
N LEU A 383 -62.70 -34.15 -44.24
CA LEU A 383 -61.87 -33.22 -43.46
C LEU A 383 -62.30 -33.19 -41.98
N LEU A 384 -63.58 -32.90 -41.72
CA LEU A 384 -64.20 -33.02 -40.40
C LEU A 384 -65.52 -33.80 -40.50
N ASN A 385 -65.89 -34.48 -39.43
CA ASN A 385 -67.24 -35.04 -39.27
C ASN A 385 -68.12 -34.09 -38.44
N THR A 386 -69.39 -34.45 -38.26
CA THR A 386 -70.34 -33.61 -37.50
C THR A 386 -69.87 -33.35 -36.08
N ASP A 387 -69.34 -34.35 -35.40
CA ASP A 387 -68.85 -34.24 -34.03
C ASP A 387 -67.71 -33.20 -33.96
N LEU A 388 -66.71 -33.32 -34.84
CA LEU A 388 -65.59 -32.38 -34.91
C LEU A 388 -66.03 -30.96 -35.29
N ARG A 389 -67.01 -30.80 -36.18
CA ARG A 389 -67.52 -29.47 -36.57
C ARG A 389 -68.19 -28.75 -35.41
N ILE A 390 -68.94 -29.46 -34.57
CA ILE A 390 -69.56 -28.89 -33.36
C ILE A 390 -68.46 -28.31 -32.45
N PHE A 391 -67.39 -29.07 -32.21
CA PHE A 391 -66.31 -28.61 -31.33
C PHE A 391 -65.35 -27.62 -32.02
N ALA A 392 -65.25 -27.63 -33.34
CA ALA A 392 -64.56 -26.60 -34.11
C ALA A 392 -65.28 -25.24 -34.00
N LEU A 393 -66.62 -25.23 -34.04
CA LEU A 393 -67.41 -24.01 -33.81
C LEU A 393 -67.23 -23.49 -32.38
N ILE A 394 -67.23 -24.38 -31.38
CA ILE A 394 -66.91 -24.02 -29.99
C ILE A 394 -65.49 -23.44 -29.90
N ARG A 395 -64.50 -24.05 -30.56
CA ARG A 395 -63.13 -23.54 -30.63
C ARG A 395 -63.05 -22.14 -31.22
N LEU A 396 -63.90 -21.80 -32.18
CA LEU A 396 -64.01 -20.45 -32.75
C LEU A 396 -64.78 -19.46 -31.85
N GLY A 397 -65.21 -19.87 -30.65
CA GLY A 397 -65.96 -19.04 -29.71
C GLY A 397 -67.48 -19.06 -29.93
N ILE A 398 -67.98 -19.91 -30.83
CA ILE A 398 -69.42 -20.12 -31.04
C ILE A 398 -69.86 -21.26 -30.12
N SER A 399 -70.07 -20.95 -28.84
CA SER A 399 -70.48 -21.94 -27.81
C SER A 399 -71.99 -22.09 -27.65
N ASP A 400 -72.75 -21.12 -28.18
CA ASP A 400 -74.21 -21.11 -28.15
C ASP A 400 -74.79 -22.29 -28.96
N THR A 401 -75.52 -23.16 -28.27
CA THR A 401 -76.10 -24.38 -28.86
C THR A 401 -77.14 -24.06 -29.92
N GLU A 402 -77.86 -22.95 -29.81
CA GLU A 402 -78.83 -22.49 -30.81
C GLU A 402 -78.12 -22.08 -32.11
N LYS A 403 -77.00 -21.36 -32.00
CA LYS A 403 -76.20 -20.95 -33.16
C LYS A 403 -75.55 -22.14 -33.85
N ILE A 404 -74.97 -23.06 -33.09
CA ILE A 404 -74.39 -24.29 -33.64
C ILE A 404 -75.47 -25.11 -34.37
N ALA A 405 -76.65 -25.25 -33.74
CA ALA A 405 -77.79 -25.94 -34.34
C ALA A 405 -78.24 -25.28 -35.65
N SER A 406 -78.30 -23.94 -35.68
CA SER A 406 -78.62 -23.19 -36.89
C SER A 406 -77.57 -23.36 -38.00
N ILE A 407 -76.27 -23.31 -37.67
CA ILE A 407 -75.18 -23.40 -38.66
C ILE A 407 -75.09 -24.80 -39.27
N LEU A 408 -75.29 -25.83 -38.45
CA LEU A 408 -75.24 -27.23 -38.90
C LEU A 408 -76.60 -27.74 -39.41
N GLU A 409 -77.66 -26.94 -39.24
CA GLU A 409 -79.09 -27.25 -39.44
C GLU A 409 -79.52 -28.55 -38.78
N TYR A 410 -79.19 -28.69 -37.50
CA TYR A 410 -79.71 -29.75 -36.64
C TYR A 410 -80.67 -29.15 -35.62
N SER A 411 -81.51 -29.99 -35.01
CA SER A 411 -82.30 -29.52 -33.86
C SER A 411 -81.37 -29.23 -32.66
N MET A 412 -81.77 -28.32 -31.78
CA MET A 412 -81.02 -28.08 -30.53
C MET A 412 -80.83 -29.37 -29.72
N ASN A 413 -81.86 -30.22 -29.66
CA ASN A 413 -81.79 -31.52 -28.99
C ASN A 413 -80.73 -32.43 -29.62
N THR A 414 -80.60 -32.39 -30.95
CA THR A 414 -79.59 -33.16 -31.68
C THR A 414 -78.18 -32.69 -31.31
N ILE A 415 -77.91 -31.37 -31.35
CA ILE A 415 -76.60 -30.82 -30.95
C ILE A 415 -76.29 -31.12 -29.48
N TYR A 416 -77.27 -30.97 -28.58
CA TYR A 416 -77.13 -31.30 -27.17
C TYR A 416 -76.71 -32.76 -26.98
N ASN A 417 -77.39 -33.69 -27.68
CA ASN A 417 -77.07 -35.12 -27.63
C ASN A 417 -75.69 -35.43 -28.21
N TYR A 418 -75.29 -34.78 -29.30
CA TYR A 418 -73.92 -34.91 -29.85
C TYR A 418 -72.87 -34.45 -28.85
N LYS A 419 -73.06 -33.28 -28.23
CA LYS A 419 -72.14 -32.74 -27.20
C LYS A 419 -72.05 -33.68 -26.00
N ALA A 420 -73.20 -34.06 -25.43
CA ALA A 420 -73.25 -34.93 -24.24
C ALA A 420 -72.60 -36.29 -24.51
N ARG A 421 -72.87 -36.91 -25.66
CA ARG A 421 -72.30 -38.21 -26.07
C ARG A 421 -70.79 -38.16 -26.23
N ILE A 422 -70.26 -37.07 -26.75
CA ILE A 422 -68.81 -36.92 -26.94
C ILE A 422 -68.15 -36.63 -25.60
N LYS A 423 -68.67 -35.68 -24.83
CA LYS A 423 -68.15 -35.36 -23.49
C LYS A 423 -68.09 -36.58 -22.58
N SER A 424 -69.13 -37.41 -22.55
CA SER A 424 -69.18 -38.62 -21.71
C SER A 424 -68.12 -39.68 -22.04
N LYS A 425 -67.46 -39.59 -23.20
CA LYS A 425 -66.39 -40.51 -23.64
C LYS A 425 -64.99 -39.91 -23.47
N SER A 426 -64.89 -38.64 -23.08
CA SER A 426 -63.61 -37.97 -22.89
C SER A 426 -62.94 -38.40 -21.59
N LEU A 427 -61.62 -38.31 -21.56
CA LEU A 427 -60.80 -38.41 -20.35
C LEU A 427 -60.89 -37.15 -19.47
N ILE A 428 -61.47 -36.05 -19.98
CA ILE A 428 -61.59 -34.76 -19.31
C ILE A 428 -62.96 -34.64 -18.62
N PRO A 429 -63.06 -34.06 -17.40
CA PRO A 429 -64.34 -33.75 -16.78
C PRO A 429 -65.27 -32.94 -17.71
N ASN A 430 -66.57 -33.26 -17.71
CA ASN A 430 -67.54 -32.67 -18.63
C ASN A 430 -67.61 -31.12 -18.55
N ASP A 431 -67.38 -30.58 -17.37
CA ASP A 431 -67.41 -29.14 -17.09
C ASP A 431 -66.20 -28.43 -17.69
N ASP A 432 -65.03 -29.09 -17.71
CA ASP A 432 -63.77 -28.54 -18.23
C ASP A 432 -63.55 -28.83 -19.73
N PHE A 433 -64.38 -29.70 -20.32
CA PHE A 433 -64.17 -30.18 -21.68
C PHE A 433 -64.19 -29.05 -22.72
N GLU A 434 -65.15 -28.13 -22.64
CA GLU A 434 -65.26 -27.02 -23.61
C GLU A 434 -64.13 -26.00 -23.44
N ASP A 435 -63.69 -25.73 -22.22
CA ASP A 435 -62.52 -24.88 -21.96
C ASP A 435 -61.24 -25.52 -22.48
N THR A 436 -61.12 -26.84 -22.37
CA THR A 436 -60.01 -27.61 -22.95
C THR A 436 -60.03 -27.51 -24.48
N ILE A 437 -61.21 -27.62 -25.11
CA ILE A 437 -61.37 -27.39 -26.55
C ILE A 437 -60.95 -25.97 -26.93
N LEU A 438 -61.37 -24.94 -26.19
CA LEU A 438 -60.98 -23.55 -26.42
C LEU A 438 -59.46 -23.34 -26.32
N SER A 439 -58.79 -24.08 -25.44
CA SER A 439 -57.34 -24.02 -25.22
C SER A 439 -56.49 -24.74 -26.26
N ILE A 440 -57.09 -25.46 -27.22
CA ILE A 440 -56.34 -26.07 -28.33
C ILE A 440 -55.66 -24.94 -29.11
N ASN A 441 -54.33 -24.88 -29.06
CA ASN A 441 -53.58 -23.77 -29.63
C ASN A 441 -53.85 -23.61 -31.14
N THR A 442 -53.88 -22.37 -31.61
CA THR A 442 -53.53 -22.04 -33.00
C THR A 442 -52.07 -22.46 -33.24
N ILE A 443 -51.55 -22.35 -34.46
CA ILE A 443 -50.10 -22.50 -34.70
C ILE A 443 -49.30 -21.68 -33.67
#